data_AF-A0AAN7C145-F1
#
_entry.id   AF-A0AAN7C145-F1
#
_cell.length_a   1.000
_cell.length_b   1.000
_cell.length_c   1.000
_cell.angle_alpha   90.00
_cell.angle_beta   90.00
_cell.angle_gamma   90.00
#
_symmetry.space_group_name_H-M   'P 1'
#
loop_
_entity.id
_entity.type
_entity.pdbx_description
1 polymer ?
#
loop_
_entity_poly.entity_id
_entity_poly.type
_entity_poly.pdbx_seq_one_letter_code
_entity_poly.pdbx_strand_id
1 'polypeptide(L)'
;MFPQGKPLTALATTLFIGIVFFCLPYIYDAKTHLSNPALSPQSSCTNHSPDEVIPNQVHFVYILKNTSHDFSFEFSHFLSIYAAWHYWRPHAIYLHTNVAANGPEVARARNGTTGKWNHYIFTLFELKINQVDVPTHAGNAMELQNIEHKSDFVRVKAVYELGGVYIDFD
;
A
#
# COMPACT_ATOMS: atom_id res chain seq x y z
N MET A 1 37.11 -35.81 -45.16
CA MET A 1 37.14 -34.49 -45.81
C MET A 1 36.15 -33.61 -45.06
N PHE A 2 36.62 -32.83 -44.08
CA PHE A 2 35.79 -31.93 -43.28
C PHE A 2 35.78 -30.54 -43.90
N PRO A 3 34.64 -29.82 -43.90
CA PRO A 3 34.66 -28.38 -43.80
C PRO A 3 34.30 -27.93 -42.39
N GLN A 4 35.19 -27.11 -41.82
CA GLN A 4 34.98 -26.28 -40.64
C GLN A 4 33.93 -25.20 -40.92
N GLY A 5 32.98 -25.02 -40.00
CA GLY A 5 32.13 -23.83 -39.89
C GLY A 5 32.20 -23.27 -38.47
N LYS A 6 32.65 -22.02 -38.34
CA LYS A 6 32.90 -21.28 -37.09
C LYS A 6 31.60 -20.93 -36.32
N PRO A 7 31.67 -20.65 -35.01
CA PRO A 7 30.50 -20.64 -34.12
C PRO A 7 29.64 -19.37 -34.20
N LEU A 8 28.33 -19.59 -34.09
CA LEU A 8 27.22 -18.62 -34.11
C LEU A 8 27.16 -17.69 -32.88
N THR A 9 28.21 -17.59 -32.06
CA THR A 9 28.18 -16.90 -30.77
C THR A 9 28.54 -15.40 -30.84
N ALA A 10 28.98 -14.89 -32.00
CA ALA A 10 29.41 -13.50 -32.14
C ALA A 10 28.30 -12.52 -32.57
N LEU A 11 27.08 -12.99 -32.89
CA LEU A 11 25.99 -12.15 -33.39
C LEU A 11 24.94 -11.77 -32.32
N ALA A 12 24.90 -12.45 -31.17
CA ALA A 12 23.91 -12.18 -30.12
C ALA A 12 24.36 -11.09 -29.12
N THR A 13 25.67 -10.88 -28.94
CA THR A 13 26.22 -9.92 -27.97
C THR A 13 26.21 -8.47 -28.47
N THR A 14 26.16 -8.23 -29.78
CA THR A 14 26.08 -6.87 -30.35
C THR A 14 24.67 -6.29 -30.35
N LEU A 15 23.62 -7.11 -30.30
CA LEU A 15 22.24 -6.62 -30.29
C LEU A 15 21.77 -6.11 -28.91
N PHE A 16 22.32 -6.65 -27.82
CA PHE A 16 21.94 -6.27 -26.45
C PHE A 16 22.53 -4.93 -25.98
N ILE A 17 23.69 -4.52 -26.52
CA ILE A 17 24.35 -3.26 -26.13
C ILE A 17 23.70 -2.05 -26.83
N GLY A 18 23.14 -2.24 -28.03
CA GLY A 18 22.49 -1.17 -28.80
C GLY A 18 21.17 -0.66 -28.20
N ILE A 19 20.36 -1.54 -27.61
CA ILE A 19 19.05 -1.18 -27.04
C ILE A 19 19.19 -0.45 -25.70
N VAL A 20 20.22 -0.79 -24.90
CA VAL A 20 20.49 -0.12 -23.63
C VAL A 20 21.00 1.31 -23.84
N PHE A 21 21.79 1.58 -24.89
CA PHE A 21 22.29 2.93 -25.16
C PHE A 21 21.33 3.82 -25.97
N PHE A 22 20.36 3.26 -26.72
CA PHE A 22 19.40 4.08 -27.49
C PHE A 22 18.12 4.45 -26.73
N CYS A 23 17.80 3.80 -25.61
CA CYS A 23 16.63 4.15 -24.78
C CYS A 23 16.98 4.96 -23.52
N LEU A 24 18.25 5.06 -23.11
CA LEU A 24 18.66 5.80 -21.91
C LEU A 24 18.71 7.34 -22.01
N PRO A 25 18.78 8.02 -23.18
CA PRO A 25 18.68 9.48 -23.19
C PRO A 25 17.24 9.99 -23.24
N TYR A 26 16.22 9.14 -23.48
CA TYR A 26 14.82 9.58 -23.59
C TYR A 26 14.10 9.75 -22.23
N ILE A 27 14.74 9.35 -21.13
CA ILE A 27 14.20 9.53 -19.77
C ILE A 27 14.85 10.72 -19.04
N TYR A 28 15.88 11.35 -19.62
CA TYR A 28 16.63 12.41 -18.94
C TYR A 28 16.26 13.86 -19.31
N ASP A 29 15.30 14.10 -20.21
CA ASP A 29 14.95 15.47 -20.60
C ASP A 29 13.45 15.76 -20.64
N ALA A 30 12.82 15.58 -19.46
CA ALA A 30 11.58 16.25 -19.12
C ALA A 30 11.80 17.20 -17.94
N LYS A 31 12.85 18.04 -18.01
CA LYS A 31 12.87 19.30 -17.25
C LYS A 31 12.10 20.34 -18.06
N THR A 32 10.77 20.25 -18.03
CA THR A 32 9.95 21.36 -18.48
C THR A 32 10.15 22.51 -17.49
N HIS A 33 10.88 23.50 -17.97
CA HIS A 33 11.10 24.79 -17.35
C HIS A 33 9.75 25.54 -17.33
N LEU A 34 8.87 25.21 -16.39
CA LEU A 34 7.71 26.03 -16.07
C LEU A 34 8.20 27.26 -15.31
N SER A 35 8.40 28.35 -16.04
CA SER A 35 8.54 29.69 -15.48
C SER A 35 7.30 30.03 -14.66
N ASN A 36 7.41 29.97 -13.33
CA ASN A 36 6.42 30.51 -12.41
C ASN A 36 6.33 32.03 -12.62
N PRO A 37 5.14 32.61 -12.89
CA PRO A 37 4.99 34.04 -12.67
C PRO A 37 5.17 34.30 -11.17
N ALA A 38 6.03 35.26 -10.83
CA ALA A 38 6.27 35.66 -9.45
C ALA A 38 4.96 36.16 -8.84
N LEU A 39 4.30 35.30 -8.06
CA LEU A 39 3.24 35.71 -7.15
C LEU A 39 3.91 36.44 -5.98
N SER A 40 3.52 37.70 -5.80
CA SER A 40 3.88 38.55 -4.68
C SER A 40 3.70 37.85 -3.33
N PRO A 41 4.59 38.06 -2.34
CA PRO A 41 4.42 37.47 -1.02
C PRO A 41 3.32 38.23 -0.27
N GLN A 42 2.06 37.88 -0.51
CA GLN A 42 1.04 38.10 0.50
C GLN A 42 1.18 36.97 1.52
N SER A 43 2.04 37.21 2.52
CA SER A 43 2.01 36.51 3.80
C SER A 43 0.67 36.76 4.48
N SER A 44 -0.34 36.00 4.07
CA SER A 44 -1.49 35.68 4.89
C SER A 44 -1.27 34.24 5.33
N CYS A 45 -0.47 34.04 6.37
CA CYS A 45 -0.47 32.79 7.10
C CYS A 45 -1.88 32.67 7.72
N THR A 46 -2.81 32.06 7.00
CA THR A 46 -4.07 31.63 7.57
C THR A 46 -3.71 30.69 8.70
N ASN A 47 -4.07 31.06 9.93
CA ASN A 47 -4.07 30.14 11.05
C ASN A 47 -5.13 29.08 10.73
N HIS A 48 -4.75 28.07 9.94
CA HIS A 48 -5.51 26.85 9.82
C HIS A 48 -5.73 26.34 11.23
N SER A 49 -6.98 26.07 11.59
CA SER A 49 -7.24 25.36 12.84
C SER A 49 -6.45 24.04 12.78
N PRO A 50 -5.92 23.54 13.92
CA PRO A 50 -5.27 22.23 13.94
C PRO A 50 -6.13 21.09 13.35
N ASP A 51 -7.45 21.31 13.24
CA ASP A 51 -8.42 20.40 12.61
C ASP A 51 -8.40 20.40 11.07
N GLU A 52 -7.67 21.30 10.42
CA GLU A 52 -7.65 21.43 8.95
C GLU A 52 -6.47 20.68 8.29
N VAL A 53 -5.54 20.16 9.10
CA VAL A 53 -4.39 19.39 8.61
C VAL A 53 -4.74 17.90 8.62
N ILE A 54 -4.68 17.24 7.46
CA ILE A 54 -4.88 15.79 7.35
C ILE A 54 -3.77 15.08 8.16
N PRO A 55 -4.13 14.28 9.19
CA PRO A 55 -3.15 13.54 9.98
C PRO A 55 -2.23 12.65 9.13
N ASN A 56 -0.93 12.62 9.42
CA ASN A 56 0.04 11.81 8.67
C ASN A 56 0.01 10.33 9.11
N GLN A 57 -1.13 9.69 8.92
CA GLN A 57 -1.36 8.29 9.23
C GLN A 57 -2.08 7.60 8.08
N VAL A 58 -1.83 6.30 7.95
CA VAL A 58 -2.37 5.49 6.87
C VAL A 58 -3.27 4.39 7.44
N HIS A 59 -4.37 4.13 6.73
CA HIS A 59 -5.37 3.13 7.10
C HIS A 59 -5.47 2.06 6.01
N PHE A 60 -5.31 0.80 6.41
CA PHE A 60 -5.61 -0.38 5.59
C PHE A 60 -6.78 -1.13 6.22
N VAL A 61 -7.60 -1.78 5.38
CA VAL A 61 -8.75 -2.58 5.83
C VAL A 61 -8.55 -4.02 5.38
N TYR A 62 -8.61 -4.96 6.31
CA TYR A 62 -8.60 -6.39 5.99
C TYR A 62 -9.62 -7.14 6.85
N ILE A 63 -10.69 -7.62 6.23
CA ILE A 63 -11.78 -8.33 6.91
C ILE A 63 -11.64 -9.84 6.66
N LEU A 64 -11.53 -10.63 7.73
CA LEU A 64 -11.56 -12.08 7.65
C LEU A 64 -13.01 -12.55 7.41
N LYS A 65 -13.23 -13.33 6.33
CA LYS A 65 -14.51 -14.02 6.06
C LYS A 65 -14.97 -14.87 7.23
N ASN A 66 -14.01 -15.55 7.86
CA ASN A 66 -14.21 -16.37 9.04
C ASN A 66 -13.17 -15.95 10.08
N THR A 67 -13.60 -15.44 11.22
CA THR A 67 -12.70 -14.97 12.29
C THR A 67 -11.91 -16.09 12.96
N SER A 68 -12.26 -17.36 12.71
CA SER A 68 -11.48 -18.52 13.13
C SER A 68 -10.37 -18.90 12.14
N HIS A 69 -10.28 -18.25 10.98
CA HIS A 69 -9.26 -18.50 9.95
C HIS A 69 -8.11 -17.50 10.04
N ASP A 70 -7.00 -17.83 9.40
CA ASP A 70 -5.83 -16.97 9.32
C ASP A 70 -5.95 -15.88 8.26
N PHE A 71 -5.19 -14.81 8.44
CA PHE A 71 -4.89 -13.85 7.38
C PHE A 71 -4.28 -14.57 6.17
N SER A 72 -4.57 -14.11 4.97
CA SER A 72 -3.99 -14.65 3.73
C SER A 72 -3.30 -13.54 2.94
N PHE A 73 -2.42 -12.77 3.59
CA PHE A 73 -1.68 -11.71 2.90
C PHE A 73 -0.72 -12.29 1.87
N GLU A 74 -0.66 -11.61 0.73
CA GLU A 74 0.25 -11.92 -0.36
C GLU A 74 1.39 -10.90 -0.43
N PHE A 75 2.33 -11.11 -1.36
CA PHE A 75 3.45 -10.20 -1.56
C PHE A 75 3.00 -8.78 -1.94
N SER A 76 1.98 -8.65 -2.79
CA SER A 76 1.40 -7.36 -3.19
C SER A 76 0.95 -6.56 -1.98
N HIS A 77 0.24 -7.19 -1.05
CA HIS A 77 -0.22 -6.57 0.18
C HIS A 77 0.95 -6.06 1.05
N PHE A 78 1.99 -6.89 1.18
CA PHE A 78 3.23 -6.49 1.88
C PHE A 78 3.88 -5.30 1.18
N LEU A 79 3.97 -5.33 -0.15
CA LEU A 79 4.59 -4.27 -0.93
C LEU A 79 3.82 -2.94 -0.82
N SER A 80 2.48 -2.98 -0.77
CA SER A 80 1.64 -1.80 -0.56
C SER A 80 1.94 -1.14 0.79
N ILE A 81 1.94 -1.92 1.88
CA ILE A 81 2.30 -1.41 3.22
C ILE A 81 3.75 -0.91 3.25
N TYR A 82 4.67 -1.66 2.65
CA TYR A 82 6.09 -1.27 2.59
C TYR A 82 6.29 0.05 1.86
N ALA A 83 5.60 0.27 0.73
CA ALA A 83 5.71 1.50 -0.03
C ALA A 83 5.20 2.70 0.79
N ALA A 84 4.06 2.56 1.47
CA ALA A 84 3.56 3.58 2.39
C ALA A 84 4.56 3.84 3.53
N TRP A 85 5.02 2.79 4.21
CA TRP A 85 6.00 2.93 5.29
C TRP A 85 7.31 3.61 4.85
N HIS A 86 7.86 3.22 3.70
CA HIS A 86 9.18 3.65 3.24
C HIS A 86 9.17 5.06 2.63
N TYR A 87 8.24 5.32 1.71
CA TYR A 87 8.23 6.57 0.93
C TYR A 87 7.40 7.66 1.61
N TRP A 88 6.26 7.32 2.19
CA TRP A 88 5.41 8.29 2.86
C TRP A 88 5.92 8.57 4.28
N ARG A 89 6.36 7.53 5.01
CA ARG A 89 6.76 7.63 6.43
C ARG A 89 5.64 8.19 7.32
N PRO A 90 4.47 7.54 7.36
CA PRO A 90 3.41 7.93 8.26
C PRO A 90 3.85 7.74 9.73
N HIS A 91 3.29 8.55 10.64
CA HIS A 91 3.52 8.38 12.08
C HIS A 91 2.78 7.16 12.66
N ALA A 92 1.78 6.64 11.93
CA ALA A 92 1.04 5.44 12.31
C ALA A 92 0.49 4.74 11.07
N ILE A 93 0.51 3.40 11.11
CA ILE A 93 -0.13 2.54 10.14
C ILE A 93 -1.19 1.71 10.87
N TYR A 94 -2.45 1.93 10.52
CA TYR A 94 -3.58 1.20 11.09
C TYR A 94 -3.98 0.05 10.18
N LEU A 95 -4.21 -1.12 10.79
CA LEU A 95 -4.89 -2.23 10.15
C LEU A 95 -6.26 -2.41 10.82
N HIS A 96 -7.31 -2.07 10.10
CA HIS A 96 -8.69 -2.26 10.53
C HIS A 96 -9.15 -3.67 10.18
N THR A 97 -9.49 -4.45 11.18
CA THR A 97 -9.87 -5.86 11.00
C THR A 97 -10.91 -6.31 12.01
N ASN A 98 -11.59 -7.43 11.75
CA ASN A 98 -12.65 -7.96 12.60
C ASN A 98 -12.17 -8.93 13.68
N VAL A 99 -10.86 -8.96 13.93
CA VAL A 99 -10.24 -9.75 15.01
C VAL A 99 -9.48 -8.85 15.97
N ALA A 100 -9.39 -9.28 17.23
CA ALA A 100 -8.73 -8.52 18.27
C ALA A 100 -7.20 -8.46 18.07
N ALA A 101 -6.57 -7.37 18.51
CA ALA A 101 -5.11 -7.19 18.44
C ALA A 101 -4.31 -8.26 19.20
N ASN A 102 -4.93 -8.85 20.23
CA ASN A 102 -4.43 -9.96 21.04
C ASN A 102 -5.11 -11.30 20.70
N GLY A 103 -5.88 -11.34 19.61
CA GLY A 103 -6.56 -12.53 19.13
C GLY A 103 -5.58 -13.59 18.62
N PRO A 104 -6.00 -14.87 18.59
CA PRO A 104 -5.14 -15.96 18.19
C PRO A 104 -4.70 -15.86 16.71
N GLU A 105 -5.48 -15.25 15.83
CA GLU A 105 -5.15 -14.99 14.42
C GLU A 105 -3.93 -14.07 14.29
N VAL A 106 -3.92 -12.98 15.07
CA VAL A 106 -2.80 -12.02 15.12
C VAL A 106 -1.58 -12.66 15.75
N ALA A 107 -1.77 -13.46 16.81
CA ALA A 107 -0.67 -14.19 17.45
C ALA A 107 -0.01 -15.18 16.49
N ARG A 108 -0.80 -15.98 15.76
CA ARG A 108 -0.29 -16.94 14.76
C ARG A 108 0.41 -16.22 13.59
N ALA A 109 -0.14 -15.10 13.11
CA ALA A 109 0.53 -14.26 12.11
C ALA A 109 1.89 -13.74 12.59
N ARG A 110 1.96 -13.18 13.80
CA ARG A 110 3.22 -12.72 14.41
C ARG A 110 4.23 -13.84 14.62
N ASN A 111 3.78 -15.04 14.98
CA ASN A 111 4.64 -16.21 15.14
C ASN A 111 5.09 -16.83 13.81
N GLY A 112 4.55 -16.37 12.69
CA GLY A 112 4.90 -16.85 11.34
C GLY A 112 4.35 -18.23 11.00
N THR A 113 3.37 -18.73 11.76
CA THR A 113 2.76 -20.05 11.52
C THR A 113 1.73 -20.04 10.38
N THR A 114 1.40 -18.86 9.84
CA THR A 114 0.32 -18.67 8.86
C THR A 114 0.82 -18.10 7.53
N GLY A 115 2.13 -18.13 7.30
CA GLY A 115 2.76 -17.66 6.07
C GLY A 115 3.71 -16.48 6.28
N LYS A 116 4.71 -16.38 5.42
CA LYS A 116 5.80 -15.40 5.57
C LYS A 116 5.32 -13.94 5.46
N TRP A 117 4.33 -13.68 4.61
CA TRP A 117 3.86 -12.31 4.38
C TRP A 117 3.04 -11.80 5.56
N ASN A 118 2.19 -12.64 6.15
CA ASN A 118 1.58 -12.36 7.44
C ASN A 118 2.64 -12.03 8.49
N HIS A 119 3.66 -12.88 8.62
CA HIS A 119 4.75 -12.64 9.57
C HIS A 119 5.39 -11.27 9.38
N TYR A 120 5.81 -10.94 8.17
CA TYR A 120 6.47 -9.67 7.87
C TYR A 120 5.56 -8.47 8.09
N ILE A 121 4.32 -8.51 7.63
CA ILE A 121 3.35 -7.43 7.83
C ILE A 121 3.16 -7.14 9.33
N PHE A 122 2.99 -8.17 10.15
CA PHE A 122 2.70 -8.01 11.58
C PHE A 122 3.93 -7.76 12.46
N THR A 123 5.15 -7.85 11.93
CA THR A 123 6.39 -7.69 12.71
C THR A 123 7.29 -6.55 12.26
N LEU A 124 7.20 -6.09 11.01
CA LEU A 124 8.11 -5.05 10.47
C LEU A 124 7.59 -3.62 10.61
N PHE A 125 6.28 -3.41 10.67
CA PHE A 125 5.68 -2.07 10.45
C PHE A 125 5.04 -1.41 11.68
N GLU A 126 5.29 -1.91 12.90
CA GLU A 126 4.62 -1.41 14.13
C GLU A 126 3.12 -1.15 13.95
N LEU A 127 2.40 -2.10 13.34
CA LEU A 127 0.99 -1.93 12.99
C LEU A 127 0.11 -1.71 14.22
N LYS A 128 -0.76 -0.69 14.14
CA LYS A 128 -1.87 -0.50 15.08
C LYS A 128 -3.08 -1.30 14.61
N ILE A 129 -3.32 -2.44 15.25
CA ILE A 129 -4.49 -3.26 14.96
C ILE A 129 -5.71 -2.61 15.60
N ASN A 130 -6.63 -2.15 14.77
CA ASN A 130 -7.90 -1.60 15.23
C ASN A 130 -9.01 -2.62 14.95
N GLN A 131 -9.56 -3.21 16.02
CA GLN A 131 -10.68 -4.13 15.87
C GLN A 131 -11.93 -3.33 15.51
N VAL A 132 -12.61 -3.75 14.46
CA VAL A 132 -13.85 -3.11 13.98
C VAL A 132 -15.00 -4.10 13.93
N ASP A 133 -16.18 -3.61 14.28
CA ASP A 133 -17.43 -4.31 14.01
C ASP A 133 -17.75 -4.18 12.53
N VAL A 134 -17.85 -5.32 11.85
CA VAL A 134 -18.16 -5.35 10.42
C VAL A 134 -19.67 -5.29 10.24
N PRO A 135 -20.20 -4.28 9.54
CA PRO A 135 -21.64 -4.14 9.38
C PRO A 135 -22.20 -5.34 8.60
N THR A 136 -23.31 -5.88 9.09
CA THR A 136 -24.07 -6.92 8.41
C THR A 136 -25.19 -6.33 7.56
N HIS A 137 -25.60 -5.09 7.84
CA HIS A 137 -26.68 -4.40 7.17
C HIS A 137 -26.31 -2.94 6.91
N ALA A 138 -26.81 -2.38 5.81
CA ALA A 138 -26.77 -0.94 5.55
C ALA A 138 -27.87 -0.19 6.32
N GLY A 139 -27.81 1.14 6.36
CA GLY A 139 -28.78 1.99 7.09
C GLY A 139 -30.25 1.84 6.63
N ASN A 140 -30.48 1.23 5.47
CA ASN A 140 -31.79 0.87 4.93
C ASN A 140 -32.21 -0.59 5.24
N ALA A 141 -31.52 -1.25 6.18
CA ALA A 141 -31.71 -2.66 6.54
C ALA A 141 -31.42 -3.69 5.42
N MET A 142 -30.78 -3.29 4.32
CA MET A 142 -30.33 -4.23 3.31
C MET A 142 -29.09 -4.99 3.79
N GLU A 143 -29.12 -6.33 3.69
CA GLU A 143 -27.98 -7.17 4.08
C GLU A 143 -26.78 -6.96 3.15
N LEU A 144 -25.60 -6.82 3.76
CA LEU A 144 -24.33 -6.72 3.06
C LEU A 144 -23.78 -8.13 2.84
N GLN A 145 -23.89 -8.62 1.60
CA GLN A 145 -23.43 -9.98 1.25
C GLN A 145 -21.92 -10.04 1.02
N ASN A 146 -21.39 -9.02 0.33
CA ASN A 146 -20.02 -8.99 -0.16
C ASN A 146 -19.07 -8.31 0.84
N ILE A 147 -17.84 -8.81 0.95
CA ILE A 147 -16.82 -8.20 1.83
C ILE A 147 -16.37 -6.85 1.29
N GLU A 148 -16.35 -6.71 -0.03
CA GLU A 148 -16.03 -5.45 -0.70
C GLU A 148 -16.95 -4.34 -0.16
N HIS A 149 -18.26 -4.58 -0.16
CA HIS A 149 -19.25 -3.64 0.36
C HIS A 149 -19.10 -3.38 1.87
N LYS A 150 -18.65 -4.38 2.64
CA LYS A 150 -18.38 -4.23 4.08
C LYS A 150 -17.15 -3.36 4.33
N SER A 151 -16.11 -3.52 3.52
CA SER A 151 -14.87 -2.75 3.61
C SER A 151 -15.10 -1.27 3.35
N ASP A 152 -16.09 -0.91 2.51
CA ASP A 152 -16.47 0.48 2.22
C ASP A 152 -16.95 1.23 3.46
N PHE A 153 -17.75 0.58 4.31
CA PHE A 153 -18.16 1.18 5.58
C PHE A 153 -16.99 1.33 6.54
N VAL A 154 -16.11 0.32 6.61
CA VAL A 154 -14.95 0.36 7.50
C VAL A 154 -13.96 1.46 7.07
N ARG A 155 -13.65 1.59 5.77
CA ARG A 155 -12.71 2.62 5.28
C ARG A 155 -13.22 4.04 5.52
N VAL A 156 -14.53 4.27 5.30
CA VAL A 156 -15.15 5.59 5.55
C VAL A 156 -15.15 5.88 7.05
N LYS A 157 -15.54 4.91 7.89
CA LYS A 157 -15.54 5.08 9.34
C LYS A 157 -14.13 5.36 9.89
N ALA A 158 -13.12 4.66 9.40
CA ALA A 158 -11.73 4.85 9.82
C ALA A 158 -11.26 6.29 9.60
N VAL A 159 -11.44 6.83 8.38
CA VAL A 159 -11.04 8.21 8.06
C VAL A 159 -11.91 9.23 8.79
N TYR A 160 -13.21 8.96 8.97
CA TYR A 160 -14.11 9.84 9.72
C TYR A 160 -13.72 9.95 11.20
N GLU A 161 -13.37 8.85 11.86
CA GLU A 161 -13.08 8.83 13.30
C GLU A 161 -11.63 9.21 13.63
N LEU A 162 -10.67 8.84 12.77
CA LEU A 162 -9.24 8.97 13.06
C LEU A 162 -8.54 10.02 12.19
N GLY A 163 -9.18 10.51 11.12
CA GLY A 163 -8.52 11.30 10.08
C GLY A 163 -7.53 10.46 9.26
N GLY A 164 -6.64 11.11 8.53
CA GLY A 164 -5.59 10.47 7.74
C GLY A 164 -6.08 9.99 6.38
N VAL A 165 -5.34 9.03 5.80
CA VAL A 165 -5.60 8.56 4.44
C VAL A 165 -5.74 7.05 4.40
N TYR A 166 -6.81 6.59 3.75
CA TYR A 166 -7.00 5.18 3.43
C TYR A 166 -6.28 4.81 2.14
N ILE A 167 -5.66 3.63 2.12
CA ILE A 167 -5.05 3.02 0.93
C ILE A 167 -5.58 1.59 0.81
N ASP A 168 -5.96 1.19 -0.41
CA ASP A 168 -6.30 -0.21 -0.70
C ASP A 168 -5.02 -1.06 -0.87
N PHE A 169 -5.17 -2.38 -0.88
CA PHE A 169 -4.02 -3.28 -0.97
C PHE A 169 -3.47 -3.48 -2.39
N ASP A 170 -4.22 -3.09 -3.42
CA ASP A 170 -3.94 -3.29 -4.85
C ASP A 170 -3.62 -2.01 -5.64
#